data_AF-A0A261D249-F1
#
_entry.id   AF-A0A261D249-F1
#
_cell.length_a   1.000
_cell.length_b   1.000
_cell.length_c   1.000
_cell.angle_alpha   90.00
_cell.angle_beta   90.00
_cell.angle_gamma   90.00
#
_symmetry.space_group_name_H-M   'P 1'
#
loop_
_entity.id
_entity.type
_entity.pdbx_description
1 polymer ?
#
loop_
_entity_poly.entity_id
_entity_poly.type
_entity_poly.pdbx_seq_one_letter_code
_entity_poly.pdbx_strand_id
1 'polypeptide(L)'
;MAKAKASKEAKAAAKAARKEASRARRKQLWQAFQMQRKEDKLLLPLMIGSILLLTGLAVLIGLLTGSLVFVLPLGIVLGVLIAFIIFGRRVQKTVFTKADGQAGAAAWALDNMRGQWRVKQAVSGTTHLDAVHRVIGKPGVILVGEGSPHRVKTLLAQEKKKIARVVGDTPIYDVIVGNDEGQVPLKKLERHLSKLPNNINKARIDSLESRLAALGGKGPGAGMPKGPMPAGAKMRNIQRTARRR
;
A
#
# COMPACT_ATOMS: atom_id res chain seq x y z
N MET A 1 -38.51 23.33 28.90
CA MET A 1 -38.65 21.93 28.40
C MET A 1 -38.07 21.66 27.00
N ALA A 2 -37.65 22.67 26.20
CA ALA A 2 -37.15 22.47 24.84
C ALA A 2 -35.74 21.81 24.72
N LYS A 3 -34.80 22.11 25.64
CA LYS A 3 -33.43 21.51 25.64
C LYS A 3 -33.41 19.98 25.83
N ALA A 4 -34.41 19.41 26.50
CA ALA A 4 -34.49 17.97 26.76
C ALA A 4 -35.00 17.16 25.55
N LYS A 5 -35.89 17.73 24.72
CA LYS A 5 -36.39 17.09 23.49
C LYS A 5 -35.30 17.02 22.40
N ALA A 6 -34.57 18.11 22.18
CA ALA A 6 -33.47 18.17 21.22
C ALA A 6 -32.38 17.10 21.48
N SER A 7 -32.11 16.77 22.76
CA SER A 7 -31.12 15.73 23.11
C SER A 7 -31.63 14.30 22.90
N LYS A 8 -32.94 14.04 22.99
CA LYS A 8 -33.53 12.71 22.72
C LYS A 8 -33.58 12.41 21.23
N GLU A 9 -33.94 13.39 20.40
CA GLU A 9 -33.96 13.26 18.94
C GLU A 9 -32.54 13.09 18.38
N ALA A 10 -31.56 13.85 18.86
CA ALA A 10 -30.15 13.67 18.49
C ALA A 10 -29.60 12.28 18.90
N LYS A 11 -29.98 11.76 20.08
CA LYS A 11 -29.62 10.40 20.51
C LYS A 11 -30.31 9.32 19.68
N ALA A 12 -31.56 9.53 19.27
CA ALA A 12 -32.30 8.61 18.41
C ALA A 12 -31.70 8.56 16.99
N ALA A 13 -31.38 9.73 16.41
CA ALA A 13 -30.71 9.84 15.12
C ALA A 13 -29.31 9.20 15.14
N ALA A 14 -28.51 9.45 16.19
CA ALA A 14 -27.21 8.79 16.36
C ALA A 14 -27.33 7.26 16.52
N LYS A 15 -28.38 6.77 17.19
CA LYS A 15 -28.65 5.33 17.33
C LYS A 15 -29.12 4.70 16.01
N ALA A 16 -29.90 5.42 15.21
CA ALA A 16 -30.32 5.00 13.88
C ALA A 16 -29.12 4.94 12.92
N ALA A 17 -28.30 5.99 12.86
CA ALA A 17 -27.08 6.04 12.06
C ALA A 17 -26.09 4.93 12.46
N ARG A 18 -25.90 4.67 13.76
CA ARG A 18 -25.08 3.53 14.24
C ARG A 18 -25.65 2.18 13.80
N LYS A 19 -26.97 2.00 13.85
CA LYS A 19 -27.62 0.76 13.39
C LYS A 19 -27.44 0.57 11.89
N GLU A 20 -27.62 1.60 11.09
CA GLU A 20 -27.41 1.56 9.64
C GLU A 20 -25.96 1.26 9.29
N ALA A 21 -25.00 1.96 9.91
CA ALA A 21 -23.58 1.69 9.76
C ALA A 21 -23.24 0.24 10.16
N SER A 22 -23.84 -0.30 11.23
CA SER A 22 -23.64 -1.70 11.64
C SER A 22 -24.19 -2.70 10.62
N ARG A 23 -25.32 -2.38 9.96
CA ARG A 23 -25.94 -3.23 8.94
C ARG A 23 -25.10 -3.20 7.67
N ALA A 24 -24.67 -2.02 7.24
CA ALA A 24 -23.77 -1.85 6.10
C ALA A 24 -22.45 -2.60 6.32
N ARG A 25 -21.82 -2.45 7.49
CA ARG A 25 -20.58 -3.17 7.84
C ARG A 25 -20.77 -4.69 7.81
N ARG A 26 -21.88 -5.20 8.36
CA ARG A 26 -22.19 -6.64 8.30
C ARG A 26 -22.37 -7.12 6.85
N LYS A 27 -23.07 -6.35 6.02
CA LYS A 27 -23.26 -6.68 4.60
C LYS A 27 -21.93 -6.70 3.84
N GLN A 28 -21.04 -5.73 4.09
CA GLN A 28 -19.70 -5.68 3.51
C GLN A 28 -18.85 -6.88 3.93
N LEU A 29 -18.85 -7.21 5.23
CA LEU A 29 -18.14 -8.38 5.74
C LEU A 29 -18.68 -9.68 5.12
N TRP A 30 -20.01 -9.80 5.00
CA TRP A 30 -20.64 -10.95 4.37
C TRP A 30 -20.29 -11.07 2.88
N GLN A 31 -20.29 -9.96 2.15
CA GLN A 31 -19.89 -9.92 0.74
C GLN A 31 -18.42 -10.32 0.57
N ALA A 32 -17.52 -9.77 1.39
CA ALA A 32 -16.10 -10.14 1.39
C ALA A 32 -15.91 -11.63 1.72
N PHE A 33 -16.67 -12.16 2.69
CA PHE A 33 -16.65 -13.58 3.01
C PHE A 33 -17.14 -14.46 1.85
N GLN A 34 -18.25 -14.11 1.21
CA GLN A 34 -18.78 -14.86 0.08
C GLN A 34 -17.83 -14.84 -1.12
N MET A 35 -17.18 -13.70 -1.39
CA MET A 35 -16.14 -13.59 -2.40
C MET A 35 -14.97 -14.51 -2.05
N GLN A 36 -14.42 -14.40 -0.83
CA GLN A 36 -13.27 -15.22 -0.42
C GLN A 36 -13.58 -16.71 -0.44
N ARG A 37 -14.77 -17.14 0.00
CA ARG A 37 -15.18 -18.54 -0.02
C ARG A 37 -15.18 -19.13 -1.44
N LYS A 38 -15.58 -18.34 -2.44
CA LYS A 38 -15.56 -18.78 -3.85
C LYS A 38 -14.13 -18.95 -4.37
N GLU A 39 -13.24 -18.05 -3.95
CA GLU A 39 -11.83 -18.04 -4.35
C GLU A 39 -11.02 -19.14 -3.65
N ASP A 40 -11.29 -19.37 -2.37
CA ASP A 40 -10.54 -20.31 -1.54
C ASP A 40 -11.47 -21.37 -0.93
N LYS A 41 -11.60 -22.49 -1.65
CA LYS A 41 -12.43 -23.63 -1.23
C LYS A 41 -11.96 -24.29 0.07
N LEU A 42 -10.66 -24.18 0.39
CA LEU A 42 -10.09 -24.72 1.64
C LEU A 42 -10.37 -23.83 2.85
N LEU A 43 -10.83 -22.60 2.66
CA LEU A 43 -11.11 -21.67 3.75
C LEU A 43 -12.13 -22.26 4.75
N LEU A 44 -13.26 -22.76 4.25
CA LEU A 44 -14.35 -23.28 5.09
C LEU A 44 -13.92 -24.52 5.91
N PRO A 45 -13.36 -25.58 5.29
CA PRO A 45 -12.86 -26.74 6.03
C PRO A 45 -11.85 -26.36 7.10
N LEU A 46 -10.95 -25.42 6.83
CA LEU A 46 -9.94 -25.00 7.81
C LEU A 46 -10.53 -24.20 8.97
N MET A 47 -11.49 -23.31 8.70
CA MET A 47 -12.16 -22.56 9.76
C MET A 47 -12.97 -23.51 10.65
N ILE A 48 -13.78 -24.38 10.06
CA ILE A 48 -14.57 -25.37 10.81
C ILE A 48 -13.63 -26.31 11.57
N GLY A 49 -12.60 -26.83 10.90
CA GLY A 49 -11.60 -27.71 11.52
C GLY A 49 -10.89 -27.05 12.71
N SER A 50 -10.54 -25.76 12.62
CA SER A 50 -9.91 -25.04 13.74
C SER A 50 -10.84 -24.86 14.95
N ILE A 51 -12.13 -24.60 14.71
CA ILE A 51 -13.12 -24.48 15.78
C ILE A 51 -13.36 -25.85 16.43
N LEU A 52 -13.55 -26.89 15.62
CA LEU A 52 -13.78 -28.25 16.11
C LEU A 52 -12.57 -28.78 16.88
N LEU A 53 -11.36 -28.54 16.38
CA LEU A 53 -10.13 -28.96 17.02
C LEU A 53 -9.97 -28.29 18.39
N LEU A 54 -10.12 -26.97 18.47
CA LEU A 54 -9.94 -26.25 19.74
C LEU A 54 -11.08 -26.50 20.73
N THR A 55 -12.31 -26.64 20.24
CA THR A 55 -13.45 -27.02 21.08
C THR A 55 -13.30 -28.44 21.59
N GLY A 56 -12.91 -29.40 20.74
CA GLY A 56 -12.65 -30.78 21.13
C GLY A 56 -11.52 -30.90 22.15
N LEU A 57 -10.45 -30.10 21.99
CA LEU A 57 -9.34 -30.04 22.94
C LEU A 57 -9.81 -29.48 24.30
N ALA A 58 -10.65 -28.44 24.28
CA ALA A 58 -11.24 -27.88 25.49
C ALA A 58 -12.19 -28.84 26.20
N VAL A 59 -12.95 -29.64 25.45
CA VAL A 59 -13.77 -30.72 26.03
C VAL A 59 -12.88 -31.76 26.71
N LEU A 60 -11.82 -32.22 26.04
CA LEU A 60 -10.88 -33.20 26.60
C LEU A 60 -10.24 -32.69 27.90
N ILE A 61 -9.72 -31.46 27.89
CA ILE A 61 -9.14 -30.83 29.08
C ILE A 61 -10.19 -30.65 30.17
N GLY A 62 -11.40 -30.21 29.81
CA GLY A 62 -12.51 -30.02 30.73
C GLY A 62 -12.94 -31.31 31.43
N LEU A 63 -12.93 -32.44 30.73
CA LEU A 63 -13.23 -33.76 31.29
C LEU A 63 -12.10 -34.25 32.23
N LEU A 64 -10.83 -34.06 31.86
CA LEU A 64 -9.69 -34.46 32.68
C LEU A 64 -9.53 -33.65 33.96
N THR A 65 -9.98 -32.39 33.96
CA THR A 65 -9.83 -31.44 35.09
C THR A 65 -11.12 -31.23 35.89
N GLY A 66 -12.22 -31.87 35.49
CA GLY A 66 -13.55 -31.64 36.07
C GLY A 66 -14.10 -30.22 35.87
N SER A 67 -13.41 -29.36 35.12
CA SER A 67 -13.70 -27.93 34.97
C SER A 67 -14.38 -27.59 33.63
N LEU A 68 -15.14 -28.54 33.08
CA LEU A 68 -15.72 -28.45 31.73
C LEU A 68 -16.51 -27.15 31.48
N VAL A 69 -17.29 -26.70 32.47
CA VAL A 69 -18.09 -25.46 32.38
C VAL A 69 -17.23 -24.21 32.16
N PHE A 70 -16.00 -24.18 32.70
CA PHE A 70 -15.09 -23.04 32.56
C PHE A 70 -14.19 -23.14 31.33
N VAL A 71 -13.72 -24.35 31.00
CA VAL A 71 -12.78 -24.58 29.90
C VAL A 71 -13.47 -24.56 28.54
N LEU A 72 -14.72 -25.03 28.45
CA LEU A 72 -15.45 -25.14 27.18
C LEU A 72 -15.72 -23.78 26.51
N PRO A 73 -16.26 -22.75 27.20
CA PRO A 73 -16.45 -21.44 26.58
C PRO A 73 -15.14 -20.81 26.11
N LEU A 74 -14.06 -21.01 26.85
CA LEU A 74 -12.73 -20.53 26.48
C LEU A 74 -12.23 -21.20 25.18
N GLY A 75 -12.39 -22.53 25.08
CA GLY A 75 -12.07 -23.28 23.86
C GLY A 75 -12.82 -22.81 22.63
N ILE A 76 -14.12 -22.54 22.76
CA ILE A 76 -14.96 -22.03 21.68
C ILE A 76 -14.49 -20.64 21.24
N VAL A 77 -14.26 -19.73 22.18
CA VAL A 77 -13.79 -18.36 21.88
C VAL A 77 -12.42 -18.40 21.19
N LEU A 78 -11.49 -19.23 21.67
CA LEU A 78 -10.18 -19.43 21.03
C LEU A 78 -10.32 -20.05 19.64
N GLY A 79 -11.22 -21.03 19.48
CA GLY A 79 -11.55 -21.64 18.19
C GLY A 79 -12.00 -20.61 17.16
N VAL A 80 -12.97 -19.77 17.54
CA VAL A 80 -13.49 -18.69 16.70
C VAL A 80 -12.39 -17.67 16.38
N LEU A 81 -11.57 -17.27 17.37
CA LEU A 81 -10.47 -16.34 17.17
C LEU A 81 -9.46 -16.87 16.13
N ILE A 82 -9.07 -18.14 16.23
CA ILE A 82 -8.14 -18.77 15.29
C ILE A 82 -8.77 -18.87 13.90
N ALA A 83 -10.06 -19.20 13.79
CA ALA A 83 -10.77 -19.18 12.51
C ALA A 83 -10.76 -17.79 11.86
N PHE A 84 -10.92 -16.71 12.64
CA PHE A 84 -10.80 -15.33 12.15
C PHE A 84 -9.38 -14.99 11.68
N ILE A 85 -8.34 -15.45 12.39
CA ILE A 85 -6.93 -15.25 11.98
C ILE A 85 -6.65 -15.97 10.67
N ILE A 86 -7.12 -17.22 10.52
CA ILE A 86 -7.00 -18.00 9.28
C ILE A 86 -7.68 -17.24 8.12
N PHE A 87 -8.92 -16.78 8.34
CA PHE A 87 -9.67 -16.00 7.36
C PHE A 87 -8.90 -14.76 6.90
N GLY A 88 -8.43 -13.93 7.83
CA GLY A 88 -7.68 -12.71 7.50
C GLY A 88 -6.41 -12.99 6.70
N ARG A 89 -5.63 -14.00 7.12
CA ARG A 89 -4.39 -14.39 6.41
C ARG A 89 -4.65 -14.92 5.01
N ARG A 90 -5.74 -15.67 4.82
CA ARG A 90 -6.15 -16.22 3.53
C ARG A 90 -6.65 -15.13 2.58
N VAL A 91 -7.47 -14.21 3.07
CA VAL A 91 -7.91 -13.03 2.29
C VAL A 91 -6.71 -12.23 1.81
N GLN A 92 -5.77 -11.91 2.70
CA GLN A 92 -4.54 -11.21 2.30
C GLN A 92 -3.77 -11.97 1.22
N LYS A 93 -3.59 -13.29 1.39
CA LYS A 93 -2.90 -14.12 0.40
C LYS A 93 -3.59 -14.03 -0.97
N THR A 94 -4.90 -14.22 -1.04
CA THR A 94 -5.66 -14.17 -2.29
C THR A 94 -5.57 -12.79 -2.95
N VAL A 95 -5.72 -11.70 -2.19
CA VAL A 95 -5.63 -10.33 -2.72
C VAL A 95 -4.25 -10.08 -3.32
N PHE A 96 -3.17 -10.40 -2.60
CA PHE A 96 -1.82 -10.20 -3.12
C PHE A 96 -1.52 -11.08 -4.32
N THR A 97 -1.98 -12.34 -4.35
CA THR A 97 -1.79 -13.23 -5.50
C THR A 97 -2.55 -12.75 -6.74
N LYS A 98 -3.72 -12.13 -6.57
CA LYS A 98 -4.49 -11.56 -7.68
C LYS A 98 -3.92 -10.24 -8.19
N ALA A 99 -3.40 -9.42 -7.29
CA ALA A 99 -2.72 -8.18 -7.63
C ALA A 99 -1.36 -8.46 -8.29
N ASP A 100 -0.74 -9.61 -8.02
CA ASP A 100 0.52 -9.98 -8.64
C ASP A 100 0.40 -10.07 -10.17
N GLY A 101 1.29 -9.37 -10.89
CA GLY A 101 1.26 -9.26 -12.35
C GLY A 101 0.25 -8.25 -12.92
N GLN A 102 -0.54 -7.55 -12.08
CA GLN A 102 -1.37 -6.43 -12.53
C GLN A 102 -0.57 -5.12 -12.47
N ALA A 103 -0.69 -4.30 -13.51
CA ALA A 103 -0.06 -2.99 -13.55
C ALA A 103 -0.57 -2.07 -12.43
N GLY A 104 0.36 -1.44 -11.70
CA GLY A 104 0.10 -0.58 -10.55
C GLY A 104 -0.08 -1.33 -9.22
N ALA A 105 0.12 -2.65 -9.19
CA ALA A 105 -0.04 -3.44 -7.98
C ALA A 105 1.03 -3.11 -6.92
N ALA A 106 2.25 -2.80 -7.33
CA ALA A 106 3.29 -2.34 -6.42
C ALA A 106 2.90 -1.01 -5.79
N ALA A 107 2.36 -0.07 -6.57
CA ALA A 107 1.87 1.22 -6.08
C ALA A 107 0.81 1.02 -4.97
N TRP A 108 -0.18 0.17 -5.22
CA TRP A 108 -1.22 -0.17 -4.25
C TRP A 108 -0.64 -0.84 -2.99
N ALA A 109 0.29 -1.78 -3.14
CA ALA A 109 0.91 -2.44 -2.00
C ALA A 109 1.72 -1.46 -1.14
N LEU A 110 2.41 -0.51 -1.77
CA LEU A 110 3.19 0.51 -1.08
C LEU A 110 2.30 1.48 -0.29
N ASP A 111 1.18 1.92 -0.85
CA ASP A 111 0.22 2.80 -0.17
C ASP A 111 -0.42 2.14 1.06
N ASN A 112 -0.57 0.82 1.04
CA ASN A 112 -1.14 0.05 2.15
C ASN A 112 -0.11 -0.31 3.24
N MET A 113 1.17 0.05 3.07
CA MET A 113 2.19 -0.25 4.08
C MET A 113 1.91 0.49 5.39
N ARG A 114 2.17 -0.20 6.51
CA ARG A 114 1.98 0.37 7.83
C ARG A 114 3.25 1.07 8.29
N GLY A 115 3.09 2.27 8.87
CA GLY A 115 4.18 3.03 9.47
C GLY A 115 4.41 4.40 8.83
N GLN A 116 5.55 5.01 9.14
CA GLN A 116 5.93 6.34 8.65
C GLN A 116 6.64 6.24 7.30
N TRP A 117 5.91 5.79 6.28
CA TRP A 117 6.36 5.78 4.91
C TRP A 117 5.76 6.96 4.15
N ARG A 118 6.53 7.57 3.26
CA ARG A 118 6.05 8.55 2.28
C ARG A 118 6.15 7.93 0.90
N VAL A 119 5.01 7.65 0.29
CA VAL A 119 4.94 7.00 -1.02
C VAL A 119 4.56 8.03 -2.06
N LYS A 120 5.35 8.10 -3.14
CA LYS A 120 5.01 8.85 -4.36
C LYS A 120 4.96 7.86 -5.51
N GLN A 121 3.77 7.65 -6.03
CA GLN A 121 3.54 6.70 -7.12
C GLN A 121 3.96 7.29 -8.47
N ALA A 122 4.43 6.41 -9.38
CA ALA A 122 4.70 6.72 -10.78
C ALA A 122 5.53 8.00 -11.00
N VAL A 123 6.68 8.09 -10.32
CA VAL A 123 7.63 9.20 -10.49
C VAL A 123 8.26 9.18 -11.90
N SER A 124 8.42 7.98 -12.45
CA SER A 124 8.78 7.76 -13.84
C SER A 124 7.99 6.56 -14.36
N GLY A 125 7.61 6.56 -15.62
CA GLY A 125 6.91 5.43 -16.22
C GLY A 125 6.96 5.46 -17.74
N THR A 126 6.58 4.34 -18.35
CA THR A 126 6.51 4.16 -19.81
C THR A 126 5.06 3.96 -20.25
N THR A 127 4.83 4.02 -21.55
CA THR A 127 3.54 3.63 -22.16
C THR A 127 3.25 2.14 -22.07
N HIS A 128 4.24 1.32 -21.72
CA HIS A 128 4.13 -0.14 -21.56
C HIS A 128 3.75 -0.56 -20.14
N LEU A 129 3.14 0.36 -19.36
CA LEU A 129 2.74 0.13 -17.97
C LEU A 129 3.92 -0.23 -17.04
N ASP A 130 5.16 0.11 -17.42
CA ASP A 130 6.28 0.06 -16.47
C ASP A 130 6.28 1.35 -15.65
N ALA A 131 6.44 1.24 -14.34
CA ALA A 131 6.42 2.37 -13.43
C ALA A 131 7.53 2.26 -12.37
N VAL A 132 8.03 3.42 -11.95
CA VAL A 132 8.92 3.57 -10.81
C VAL A 132 8.20 4.40 -9.75
N HIS A 133 8.03 3.80 -8.60
CA HIS A 133 7.50 4.42 -7.40
C HIS A 133 8.65 4.81 -6.49
N ARG A 134 8.49 5.92 -5.77
CA ARG A 134 9.46 6.38 -4.79
C ARG A 134 8.87 6.26 -3.40
N VAL A 135 9.63 5.66 -2.50
CA VAL A 135 9.27 5.50 -1.10
C VAL A 135 10.36 6.15 -0.26
N ILE A 136 9.97 6.95 0.72
CA ILE A 136 10.88 7.53 1.71
C ILE A 136 10.50 6.96 3.07
N GLY A 137 11.48 6.46 3.81
CA GLY A 137 11.30 5.91 5.15
C GLY A 137 12.60 5.96 5.93
N LYS A 138 12.63 5.31 7.10
CA LYS A 138 13.85 5.25 7.94
C LYS A 138 15.10 4.70 7.23
N PRO A 139 15.00 3.79 6.24
CA PRO A 139 16.18 3.39 5.49
C PRO A 139 16.79 4.47 4.61
N GLY A 140 16.01 5.46 4.19
CA GLY A 140 16.42 6.45 3.20
C GLY A 140 15.41 6.52 2.06
N VAL A 141 15.92 6.65 0.83
CA VAL A 141 15.10 6.68 -0.39
C VAL A 141 15.12 5.31 -1.04
N ILE A 142 13.95 4.77 -1.35
CA ILE A 142 13.77 3.48 -1.99
C ILE A 142 13.03 3.71 -3.30
N LEU A 143 13.60 3.21 -4.40
CA LEU A 143 12.98 3.20 -5.71
C LEU A 143 12.44 1.80 -5.98
N VAL A 144 11.13 1.71 -6.16
CA VAL A 144 10.44 0.45 -6.40
C VAL A 144 9.94 0.46 -7.83
N GLY A 145 10.51 -0.41 -8.66
CA GLY A 145 10.13 -0.57 -10.06
C GLY A 145 9.14 -1.71 -10.26
N GLU A 146 8.16 -1.50 -11.10
CA GLU A 146 7.15 -2.49 -11.52
C GLU A 146 7.14 -2.57 -13.06
N GLY A 147 7.09 -3.78 -13.62
CA GLY A 147 7.07 -4.02 -15.06
C GLY A 147 8.22 -4.91 -15.52
N SER A 148 8.62 -4.77 -16.80
CA SER A 148 9.68 -5.61 -17.37
C SER A 148 11.05 -5.26 -16.79
N PRO A 149 11.85 -6.23 -16.30
CA PRO A 149 13.10 -5.96 -15.59
C PRO A 149 14.11 -5.16 -16.40
N HIS A 150 14.20 -5.41 -17.71
CA HIS A 150 15.15 -4.72 -18.58
C HIS A 150 14.81 -3.22 -18.74
N ARG A 151 13.53 -2.89 -18.90
CA ARG A 151 13.08 -1.49 -19.05
C ARG A 151 13.09 -0.76 -17.70
N VAL A 152 12.65 -1.44 -16.64
CA VAL A 152 12.60 -0.89 -15.28
C VAL A 152 13.99 -0.55 -14.75
N LYS A 153 15.02 -1.37 -15.02
CA LYS A 153 16.41 -1.06 -14.63
C LYS A 153 16.90 0.27 -15.19
N THR A 154 16.58 0.56 -16.45
CA THR A 154 16.93 1.85 -17.08
C THR A 154 16.22 3.02 -16.41
N LEU A 155 14.91 2.88 -16.12
CA LEU A 155 14.15 3.91 -15.40
C LEU A 155 14.68 4.14 -13.98
N LEU A 156 14.99 3.06 -13.25
CA LEU A 156 15.57 3.11 -11.91
C LEU A 156 16.92 3.82 -11.92
N ALA A 157 17.80 3.52 -12.86
CA ALA A 157 19.10 4.17 -12.98
C ALA A 157 18.98 5.67 -13.27
N GLN A 158 18.06 6.06 -14.15
CA GLN A 158 17.80 7.48 -14.45
C GLN A 158 17.28 8.22 -13.21
N GLU A 159 16.32 7.63 -12.50
CA GLU A 159 15.75 8.24 -11.31
C GLU A 159 16.75 8.30 -10.15
N LYS A 160 17.55 7.24 -9.94
CA LYS A 160 18.64 7.20 -8.98
C LYS A 160 19.65 8.32 -9.21
N LYS A 161 20.03 8.57 -10.47
CA LYS A 161 20.95 9.66 -10.83
C LYS A 161 20.35 11.05 -10.57
N LYS A 162 19.04 11.24 -10.79
CA LYS A 162 18.36 12.50 -10.48
C LYS A 162 18.30 12.76 -8.98
N ILE A 163 17.92 11.73 -8.22
CA ILE A 163 17.76 11.77 -6.77
C ILE A 163 19.11 11.95 -6.07
N ALA A 164 20.17 11.28 -6.53
CA ALA A 164 21.51 11.40 -5.96
C ALA A 164 22.03 12.84 -5.91
N ARG A 165 21.56 13.73 -6.79
CA ARG A 165 21.94 15.15 -6.82
C ARG A 165 21.43 15.96 -5.62
N VAL A 166 20.38 15.50 -4.93
CA VAL A 166 19.74 16.28 -3.84
C VAL A 166 19.68 15.55 -2.50
N VAL A 167 19.86 14.23 -2.52
CA VAL A 167 19.70 13.37 -1.33
C VAL A 167 20.95 13.36 -0.44
N GLY A 168 22.11 13.73 -1.00
CA GLY A 168 23.38 13.83 -0.28
C GLY A 168 23.92 12.46 0.11
N ASP A 169 24.23 12.29 1.39
CA ASP A 169 24.76 11.08 2.03
C ASP A 169 23.71 10.00 2.35
N THR A 170 22.41 10.29 2.16
CA THR A 170 21.36 9.33 2.47
C THR A 170 21.34 8.17 1.46
N PRO A 171 21.29 6.90 1.90
CA PRO A 171 21.27 5.74 1.01
C PRO A 171 20.07 5.72 0.05
N ILE A 172 20.32 5.26 -1.18
CA ILE A 172 19.31 5.05 -2.21
C ILE A 172 19.28 3.56 -2.56
N TYR A 173 18.18 2.89 -2.24
CA TYR A 173 17.92 1.49 -2.55
C TYR A 173 17.06 1.37 -3.81
N ASP A 174 17.28 0.34 -4.61
CA ASP A 174 16.49 -0.02 -5.77
C ASP A 174 15.94 -1.44 -5.60
N VAL A 175 14.65 -1.60 -5.88
CA VAL A 175 13.91 -2.86 -5.75
C VAL A 175 13.05 -3.03 -7.00
N ILE A 176 13.11 -4.21 -7.61
CA ILE A 176 12.24 -4.56 -8.74
C ILE A 176 11.20 -5.55 -8.23
N VAL A 177 9.93 -5.27 -8.48
CA VAL A 177 8.81 -6.11 -8.09
C VAL A 177 8.52 -7.13 -9.18
N GLY A 178 8.38 -8.39 -8.78
CA GLY A 178 7.97 -9.50 -9.62
C GLY A 178 8.46 -10.84 -9.08
N ASN A 179 8.36 -11.89 -9.88
CA ASN A 179 8.48 -13.28 -9.43
C ASN A 179 9.74 -14.00 -9.90
N ASP A 180 10.57 -13.37 -10.74
CA ASP A 180 11.81 -13.99 -11.22
C ASP A 180 12.97 -13.78 -10.24
N GLU A 181 14.13 -14.38 -10.56
CA GLU A 181 15.35 -14.22 -9.77
C GLU A 181 15.79 -12.75 -9.66
N GLY A 182 16.19 -12.36 -8.45
CA GLY A 182 16.58 -10.98 -8.14
C GLY A 182 15.42 -9.98 -8.03
N GLN A 183 14.17 -10.42 -8.20
CA GLN A 183 12.98 -9.61 -7.97
C GLN A 183 12.34 -9.95 -6.62
N VAL A 184 11.56 -9.00 -6.10
CA VAL A 184 10.84 -9.16 -4.85
C VAL A 184 9.36 -9.39 -5.15
N PRO A 185 8.79 -10.56 -4.78
CA PRO A 185 7.37 -10.81 -4.96
C PRO A 185 6.53 -9.78 -4.21
N LEU A 186 5.41 -9.36 -4.80
CA LEU A 186 4.55 -8.30 -4.27
C LEU A 186 4.18 -8.52 -2.79
N LYS A 187 3.82 -9.76 -2.44
CA LYS A 187 3.47 -10.17 -1.07
C LYS A 187 4.61 -9.97 -0.05
N LYS A 188 5.86 -9.98 -0.50
CA LYS A 188 7.06 -9.86 0.34
C LYS A 188 7.64 -8.45 0.34
N LEU A 189 7.12 -7.53 -0.48
CA LEU A 189 7.64 -6.18 -0.65
C LEU A 189 7.76 -5.42 0.68
N GLU A 190 6.67 -5.30 1.44
CA GLU A 190 6.68 -4.63 2.75
C GLU A 190 7.72 -5.23 3.71
N ARG A 191 7.80 -6.57 3.76
CA ARG A 191 8.78 -7.27 4.62
C ARG A 191 10.22 -7.05 4.15
N HIS A 192 10.45 -6.93 2.85
CA HIS A 192 11.78 -6.65 2.31
C HIS A 192 12.21 -5.22 2.66
N LEU A 193 11.33 -4.24 2.45
CA LEU A 193 11.64 -2.83 2.75
C LEU A 193 11.83 -2.57 4.25
N SER A 194 11.03 -3.21 5.11
CA SER A 194 11.14 -3.07 6.57
C SER A 194 12.38 -3.74 7.17
N LYS A 195 13.05 -4.63 6.44
CA LYS A 195 14.32 -5.25 6.86
C LYS A 195 15.56 -4.40 6.56
N LEU A 196 15.41 -3.36 5.74
CA LEU A 196 16.51 -2.44 5.45
C LEU A 196 16.96 -1.71 6.73
N PRO A 197 18.25 -1.38 6.87
CA PRO A 197 18.76 -0.72 8.07
C PRO A 197 18.14 0.66 8.25
N ASN A 198 17.95 1.09 9.49
CA ASN A 198 17.43 2.42 9.80
C ASN A 198 18.57 3.45 9.76
N ASN A 199 18.72 4.17 8.65
CA ASN A 199 19.81 5.12 8.44
C ASN A 199 19.43 6.57 8.78
N ILE A 200 18.15 6.92 8.72
CA ILE A 200 17.67 8.30 8.90
C ILE A 200 16.54 8.43 9.92
N ASN A 201 16.47 9.60 10.55
CA ASN A 201 15.43 9.95 11.51
C ASN A 201 14.22 10.64 10.82
N LYS A 202 13.14 10.88 11.58
CA LYS A 202 11.90 11.47 11.06
C LYS A 202 12.09 12.88 10.47
N ALA A 203 12.86 13.75 11.12
CA ALA A 203 13.12 15.09 10.62
C ALA A 203 13.84 15.06 9.26
N ARG A 204 14.79 14.11 9.10
CA ARG A 204 15.48 13.89 7.84
C ARG A 204 14.52 13.39 6.74
N ILE A 205 13.57 12.51 7.08
CA ILE A 205 12.52 12.06 6.15
C ILE A 205 11.72 13.26 5.62
N ASP A 206 11.22 14.12 6.50
CA ASP A 206 10.40 15.27 6.10
C ASP A 206 11.21 16.29 5.26
N SER A 207 12.50 16.47 5.57
CA SER A 207 13.42 17.30 4.78
C SER A 207 13.70 16.72 3.38
N LEU A 208 13.84 15.40 3.28
CA LEU A 208 14.07 14.70 2.01
C LEU A 208 12.83 14.75 1.13
N GLU A 209 11.65 14.54 1.72
CA GLU A 209 10.37 14.70 1.03
C GLU A 209 10.25 16.08 0.39
N SER A 210 10.57 17.14 1.14
CA SER A 210 10.55 18.52 0.64
C SER A 210 11.53 18.75 -0.52
N ARG A 211 12.79 18.26 -0.40
CA ARG A 211 13.81 18.38 -1.47
C ARG A 211 13.41 17.59 -2.73
N LEU A 212 12.86 16.39 -2.56
CA LEU A 212 12.45 15.52 -3.65
C LEU A 212 11.15 15.98 -4.32
N ALA A 213 10.27 16.66 -3.59
CA ALA A 213 9.11 17.34 -4.16
C ALA A 213 9.53 18.46 -5.11
N ALA A 214 10.57 19.23 -4.75
CA ALA A 214 11.12 20.29 -5.60
C ALA A 214 11.73 19.76 -6.92
N LEU A 215 12.26 18.52 -6.93
CA LEU A 215 12.72 17.87 -8.15
C LEU A 215 11.58 17.47 -9.10
N GLY A 216 10.40 17.15 -8.56
CA GLY A 216 9.23 16.73 -9.34
C GLY A 216 8.59 17.84 -10.19
N GLY A 217 8.98 19.10 -9.98
CA GLY A 217 8.48 20.26 -10.74
C GLY A 217 9.23 20.56 -12.04
N LYS A 218 10.31 19.82 -12.36
CA LYS A 218 11.11 20.03 -13.58
C LYS A 218 11.05 18.82 -14.50
N GLY A 219 9.87 18.56 -15.07
CA GLY A 219 9.80 17.90 -16.36
C GLY A 219 10.45 18.79 -17.44
N PRO A 220 11.04 18.22 -18.50
CA PRO A 220 11.47 18.99 -19.67
C PRO A 220 10.22 19.57 -20.34
N GLY A 221 9.87 20.80 -19.98
CA GLY A 221 8.60 21.42 -20.36
C GLY A 221 7.87 22.12 -19.23
N ALA A 222 8.54 22.50 -18.13
CA ALA A 222 8.04 23.52 -17.20
C ALA A 222 7.49 24.69 -18.04
N GLY A 223 6.16 24.79 -18.03
CA GLY A 223 5.44 25.72 -18.86
C GLY A 223 5.92 27.13 -18.57
N MET A 224 6.52 27.76 -19.57
CA MET A 224 6.17 29.16 -19.78
C MET A 224 4.64 29.18 -19.91
N PRO A 225 3.90 29.92 -19.07
CA PRO A 225 2.54 30.26 -19.40
C PRO A 225 2.62 30.93 -20.75
N LYS A 226 2.11 30.26 -21.79
CA LYS A 226 1.95 30.90 -23.09
C LYS A 226 0.85 31.94 -22.90
N GLY A 227 1.24 33.12 -22.42
CA GLY A 227 0.45 34.33 -22.64
C GLY A 227 0.17 34.43 -24.14
N PRO A 228 -0.94 35.09 -24.55
CA PRO A 228 -1.30 35.20 -25.95
C PRO A 228 -0.08 35.67 -26.74
N MET A 229 0.46 34.77 -27.57
CA MET A 229 1.62 35.07 -28.40
C MET A 229 1.20 36.21 -29.33
N PRO A 230 1.90 37.36 -29.32
CA PRO A 230 1.59 38.42 -30.26
C PRO A 230 1.77 37.87 -31.67
N ALA A 231 0.69 37.91 -32.46
CA ALA A 231 0.71 37.57 -33.87
C ALA A 231 1.61 38.58 -34.60
N GLY A 232 2.89 38.26 -34.78
CA GLY A 232 3.78 39.10 -35.58
C GLY A 232 5.27 39.07 -35.26
N ALA A 233 5.73 38.34 -34.24
CA ALA A 233 7.17 38.26 -33.96
C ALA A 233 7.89 37.37 -34.98
N LYS A 234 8.24 37.94 -36.14
CA LYS A 234 9.13 37.33 -37.12
C LYS A 234 10.47 37.02 -36.45
N MET A 235 10.79 35.74 -36.26
CA MET A 235 12.13 35.30 -35.85
C MET A 235 13.15 35.82 -36.87
N ARG A 236 13.99 36.78 -36.45
CA ARG A 236 15.10 37.25 -37.28
C ARG A 236 16.15 36.14 -37.32
N ASN A 237 16.34 35.56 -38.50
CA ASN A 237 17.21 34.41 -38.73
C ASN A 237 18.65 34.74 -38.30
N ILE A 238 19.10 34.19 -37.16
CA ILE A 238 20.41 34.47 -36.53
C ILE A 238 21.58 33.92 -37.39
N GLN A 239 21.30 33.02 -38.34
CA GLN A 239 22.29 32.36 -39.20
C GLN A 239 23.07 33.28 -40.16
N ARG A 240 22.69 34.55 -40.36
CA ARG A 240 23.46 35.46 -41.25
C ARG A 240 24.56 36.26 -40.55
N THR A 241 24.60 36.29 -39.22
CA THR A 241 25.56 37.15 -38.49
C THR A 241 26.90 36.46 -38.22
N ALA A 242 27.00 35.14 -38.41
CA ALA A 242 28.22 34.37 -38.12
C ALA A 242 29.24 34.31 -39.28
N ARG A 243 29.01 35.01 -40.40
CA ARG A 243 29.92 35.04 -41.56
C ARG A 243 30.75 36.33 -41.73
N ARG A 244 30.71 37.22 -40.74
CA ARG A 244 31.64 38.37 -40.68
C ARG A 244 32.18 38.50 -39.26
N ARG A 245 33.24 37.75 -38.98
CA ARG A 245 34.37 38.14 -38.14
C ARG A 245 35.51 37.17 -38.43
#